data_AF-A0AA38GL04-F1
#
_entry.id   AF-A0AA38GL04-F1
#
_cell.length_a   1.000
_cell.length_b   1.000
_cell.length_c   1.000
_cell.angle_alpha   90.00
_cell.angle_beta   90.00
_cell.angle_gamma   90.00
#
_symmetry.space_group_name_H-M   'P 1'
#
loop_
_entity.id
_entity.type
_entity.pdbx_description
1 polymer ?
#
loop_
_entity_poly.entity_id
_entity_poly.type
_entity_poly.pdbx_seq_one_letter_code
_entity_poly.pdbx_strand_id
1 'polypeptide(L)'
;MAYILAVNANILTDLGGPCFVDDCLSVCNVLSVDVAACTGLYGNGTALRLVTPEPECKFTRVNPGYTNYLERTRKDLIMATVASSLIRCFIMGVFANLPLALTPSMGTNAYFAYTVVGFHGSGSIPYKSALAAVLIEGVLFLLIATLGLRKKLAKLVLKPVRISSSKE
;
A
#
# COMPACT_ATOMS: atom_id res chain seq x y z
N MET A 1 0.52 18.91 0.39
CA MET A 1 -0.53 17.85 0.45
C MET A 1 -0.39 16.83 -0.69
N ALA A 2 -0.25 17.24 -1.96
CA ALA A 2 -0.11 16.30 -3.10
C ALA A 2 1.08 15.33 -2.98
N TYR A 3 2.26 15.82 -2.57
CA TYR A 3 3.42 14.97 -2.30
C TYR A 3 3.12 13.89 -1.24
N ILE A 4 2.36 14.26 -0.19
CA ILE A 4 2.02 13.33 0.89
C ILE A 4 1.12 12.20 0.37
N LEU A 5 0.19 12.52 -0.53
CA LEU A 5 -0.69 11.55 -1.14
C LEU A 5 0.05 10.62 -2.10
N ALA A 6 0.97 11.17 -2.91
CA ALA A 6 1.77 10.39 -3.85
C ALA A 6 2.76 9.45 -3.16
N VAL A 7 3.45 9.90 -2.10
CA VAL A 7 4.41 9.08 -1.37
C VAL A 7 3.72 7.93 -0.61
N ASN A 8 2.53 8.16 -0.04
CA ASN A 8 1.76 7.09 0.56
C ASN A 8 1.42 5.99 -0.45
N ALA A 9 0.94 6.36 -1.64
CA ALA A 9 0.67 5.39 -2.68
C ALA A 9 1.94 4.65 -3.11
N ASN A 10 3.08 5.34 -3.24
CA ASN A 10 4.38 4.73 -3.55
C ASN A 10 4.77 3.66 -2.53
N ILE A 11 4.70 4.00 -1.25
CA ILE A 11 5.05 3.09 -0.15
C ILE A 11 4.17 1.83 -0.20
N LEU A 12 2.87 1.96 -0.41
CA LEU A 12 1.97 0.81 -0.50
C LEU A 12 2.19 -0.02 -1.77
N THR A 13 2.55 0.60 -2.90
CA THR A 13 2.86 -0.14 -4.14
C THR A 13 4.22 -0.83 -4.10
N ASP A 14 5.19 -0.29 -3.37
CA ASP A 14 6.52 -0.91 -3.19
C ASP A 14 6.44 -2.24 -2.40
N LEU A 15 5.36 -2.46 -1.65
CA LEU A 15 5.05 -3.78 -1.06
C LEU A 15 4.58 -4.82 -2.06
N GLY A 16 4.51 -4.46 -3.34
CA GLY A 16 3.85 -5.26 -4.37
C GLY A 16 2.33 -5.17 -4.33
N GLY A 17 1.74 -4.28 -3.52
CA GLY A 17 0.29 -4.08 -3.45
C GLY A 17 -0.51 -5.38 -3.24
N PRO A 18 -1.76 -5.45 -3.72
CA PRO A 18 -2.57 -6.66 -3.71
C PRO A 18 -2.18 -7.66 -4.82
N CYS A 19 -1.07 -7.45 -5.55
CA CYS A 19 -0.67 -8.34 -6.63
C CYS A 19 -0.27 -9.72 -6.08
N PHE A 20 -0.72 -10.76 -6.76
CA PHE A 20 -0.31 -12.14 -6.53
C PHE A 20 0.59 -12.65 -7.66
N VAL A 21 1.19 -13.83 -7.45
CA VAL A 21 2.01 -14.51 -8.46
C VAL A 21 1.19 -14.84 -9.72
N ASP A 22 -0.13 -14.97 -9.60
CA ASP A 22 -1.05 -15.17 -10.73
C ASP A 22 -1.20 -13.93 -11.64
N ASP A 23 -0.88 -12.72 -11.14
CA ASP A 23 -0.91 -11.48 -11.94
C ASP A 23 0.35 -11.31 -12.81
N CYS A 24 1.33 -12.20 -12.65
CA CYS A 24 2.50 -12.24 -13.51
C CYS A 24 2.17 -12.88 -14.85
N LEU A 25 2.58 -12.23 -15.94
CA LEU A 25 2.52 -12.84 -17.27
C LEU A 25 3.56 -13.97 -17.36
N SER A 26 3.20 -15.05 -18.03
CA SER A 26 4.17 -16.08 -18.42
C SER A 26 5.16 -15.49 -19.41
N VAL A 27 6.45 -15.74 -19.19
CA VAL A 27 7.54 -15.23 -20.05
C VAL A 27 8.27 -16.43 -20.65
N CYS A 28 8.83 -16.25 -21.85
CA CYS A 28 9.69 -17.25 -22.45
C CYS A 28 11.07 -17.23 -21.78
N ASN A 29 11.77 -18.37 -21.73
CA ASN A 29 13.15 -18.45 -21.22
C ASN A 29 14.14 -17.47 -21.91
N VAL A 30 13.77 -16.98 -23.10
CA VAL A 30 14.47 -15.92 -23.82
C VAL A 30 13.57 -14.68 -23.88
N LEU A 31 13.94 -13.60 -23.20
CA LEU A 31 13.14 -12.36 -23.09
C LEU A 31 12.90 -11.61 -24.42
N SER A 32 13.63 -11.95 -25.48
CA SER A 32 13.48 -11.34 -26.80
C SER A 32 12.42 -12.01 -27.67
N VAL A 33 11.77 -13.06 -27.19
CA VAL A 33 10.76 -13.84 -27.93
C VAL A 33 9.41 -13.69 -27.24
N ASP A 34 8.42 -13.23 -28.01
CA ASP A 34 7.04 -13.14 -27.54
C ASP A 34 6.48 -14.51 -27.15
N VAL A 35 5.58 -14.52 -26.16
CA VAL A 35 4.96 -15.74 -25.61
C VAL A 35 4.28 -16.58 -26.70
N ALA A 36 3.73 -15.93 -27.74
CA ALA A 36 3.10 -16.59 -28.88
C ALA A 36 4.08 -17.36 -29.78
N ALA A 37 5.35 -17.00 -29.78
CA ALA A 37 6.42 -17.64 -30.56
C ALA A 37 7.34 -18.54 -29.71
N CYS A 38 6.99 -18.76 -28.43
CA CYS A 38 7.77 -19.55 -27.48
C CYS A 38 7.59 -21.06 -27.66
N THR A 39 7.73 -21.54 -28.90
CA THR A 39 7.68 -22.97 -29.26
C THR A 39 8.80 -23.28 -30.24
N GLY A 40 9.69 -24.21 -29.90
CA GLY A 40 10.78 -24.64 -30.79
C GLY A 40 12.17 -24.30 -30.26
N LEU A 41 13.11 -24.01 -31.16
CA LEU A 41 14.52 -23.74 -30.86
C LEU A 41 14.88 -22.30 -31.24
N TYR A 42 15.58 -21.58 -30.38
CA TYR A 42 16.05 -20.22 -30.65
C TYR A 42 17.54 -20.20 -31.00
N GLY A 43 17.88 -19.65 -32.18
CA GLY A 43 19.23 -19.30 -32.64
C GLY A 43 20.32 -20.38 -32.48
N ASN A 44 20.81 -20.56 -31.25
CA ASN A 44 21.89 -21.46 -30.85
C ASN A 44 21.42 -22.87 -30.45
N GLY A 45 20.18 -23.26 -30.79
CA GLY A 45 19.61 -24.56 -30.40
C GLY A 45 19.09 -24.61 -28.96
N THR A 46 18.80 -23.47 -28.34
CA THR A 46 18.15 -23.44 -27.01
C THR A 46 16.66 -23.75 -27.16
N ALA A 47 16.16 -24.72 -26.40
CA ALA A 47 14.73 -25.06 -26.41
C ALA A 47 13.94 -23.93 -25.73
N LEU A 48 13.03 -23.32 -26.50
CA LEU A 48 12.07 -22.34 -26.00
C LEU A 48 11.02 -23.07 -25.17
N ARG A 49 10.91 -22.69 -23.90
CA ARG A 49 9.89 -23.17 -22.98
C ARG A 49 9.23 -21.98 -22.31
N LEU A 50 7.90 -22.06 -22.17
CA LEU A 50 7.16 -21.15 -21.31
C LEU A 50 7.61 -21.39 -19.87
N VAL A 51 8.11 -20.33 -19.23
CA VAL A 51 8.38 -20.32 -17.81
C VAL A 51 7.10 -19.84 -17.12
N THR A 52 6.52 -20.72 -16.32
CA THR A 52 5.39 -20.36 -15.45
C THR A 52 5.85 -19.36 -14.40
N PRO A 53 5.01 -18.41 -13.99
CA PRO A 53 5.39 -17.39 -13.02
C PRO A 53 5.74 -18.04 -11.67
N GLU A 54 7.01 -18.00 -11.30
CA GLU A 54 7.49 -18.29 -9.95
C GLU A 54 7.41 -17.03 -9.06
N PRO A 55 7.43 -17.16 -7.72
CA PRO A 55 7.36 -16.03 -6.80
C PRO A 55 8.49 -14.99 -7.00
N GLU A 56 9.56 -15.38 -7.69
CA GLU A 56 10.69 -14.52 -8.11
C GLU A 56 10.29 -13.44 -9.13
N CYS A 57 9.16 -13.61 -9.84
CA CYS A 57 8.58 -12.60 -10.74
C CYS A 57 8.32 -11.27 -10.01
N LYS A 58 8.10 -11.32 -8.69
CA LYS A 58 7.82 -10.15 -7.86
C LYS A 58 9.05 -9.29 -7.57
N PHE A 59 10.25 -9.89 -7.60
CA PHE A 59 11.51 -9.25 -7.20
C PHE A 59 12.38 -8.85 -8.39
N THR A 60 12.13 -9.41 -9.57
CA THR A 60 12.87 -9.09 -10.79
C THR A 60 12.09 -8.07 -11.64
N ARG A 61 12.74 -6.95 -11.98
CA ARG A 61 12.14 -5.81 -12.71
C ARG A 61 11.76 -6.08 -14.18
N VAL A 62 11.57 -7.33 -14.59
CA VAL A 62 11.54 -7.69 -16.02
C VAL A 62 10.21 -8.27 -16.48
N ASN A 63 9.20 -8.36 -15.60
CA ASN A 63 7.85 -8.71 -16.04
C ASN A 63 7.03 -7.44 -16.35
N PRO A 64 6.70 -7.16 -17.63
CA PRO A 64 5.89 -6.00 -18.00
C PRO A 64 4.45 -6.07 -17.46
N GLY A 65 3.92 -7.26 -17.18
CA GLY A 65 2.59 -7.41 -16.58
C GLY A 65 2.53 -6.86 -15.16
N TYR A 66 3.52 -7.23 -14.35
CA TYR A 66 3.61 -6.83 -12.95
C TYR A 66 3.79 -5.31 -12.78
N THR A 67 4.66 -4.70 -13.57
CA THR A 67 4.90 -3.25 -13.51
C THR A 67 3.68 -2.44 -13.95
N ASN A 68 2.98 -2.86 -15.00
CA ASN A 68 1.75 -2.21 -15.45
C ASN A 68 0.64 -2.30 -14.40
N TYR A 69 0.50 -3.44 -13.73
CA TYR A 69 -0.47 -3.60 -12.66
C TYR A 69 -0.13 -2.69 -11.45
N LEU A 70 1.14 -2.62 -11.05
CA LEU A 70 1.58 -1.74 -9.96
C LEU A 70 1.30 -0.27 -10.29
N GLU A 71 1.58 0.17 -11.51
CA GLU A 71 1.29 1.54 -11.95
C GLU A 71 -0.20 1.86 -11.94
N ARG A 72 -1.05 0.90 -12.34
CA ARG A 72 -2.50 1.05 -12.23
C ARG A 72 -2.94 1.17 -10.78
N THR A 73 -2.48 0.24 -9.94
CA THR A 73 -2.80 0.21 -8.50
C THR A 73 -2.36 1.48 -7.79
N ARG A 74 -1.19 2.03 -8.16
CA ARG A 74 -0.69 3.31 -7.64
C ARG A 74 -1.68 4.44 -7.89
N LYS A 75 -2.19 4.55 -9.12
CA LYS A 75 -3.15 5.60 -9.50
C LYS A 75 -4.46 5.45 -8.73
N ASP A 76 -4.96 4.22 -8.60
CA ASP A 76 -6.19 3.91 -7.87
C ASP A 76 -6.05 4.27 -6.37
N LEU A 77 -4.91 3.94 -5.75
CA LEU A 77 -4.60 4.30 -4.35
C LEU A 77 -4.55 5.81 -4.13
N ILE A 78 -3.94 6.56 -5.06
CA ILE A 78 -3.91 8.03 -4.99
C ILE A 78 -5.34 8.58 -5.01
N MET A 79 -6.16 8.13 -5.95
CA MET A 79 -7.55 8.59 -6.07
C MET A 79 -8.40 8.24 -4.85
N ALA A 80 -8.29 7.00 -4.35
CA ALA A 80 -8.97 6.57 -3.13
C ALA A 80 -8.55 7.40 -1.91
N THR A 81 -7.26 7.71 -1.78
CA THR A 81 -6.74 8.51 -0.66
C THR A 81 -7.23 9.96 -0.75
N VAL A 82 -7.17 10.58 -1.93
CA VAL A 82 -7.70 11.93 -2.17
C VAL A 82 -9.18 11.99 -1.80
N ALA A 83 -9.99 11.06 -2.32
CA ALA A 83 -11.43 11.01 -2.05
C ALA A 83 -11.71 10.85 -0.55
N SER A 84 -11.04 9.92 0.13
CA SER A 84 -11.23 9.71 1.57
C SER A 84 -10.77 10.89 2.44
N SER A 85 -9.69 11.59 2.06
CA SER A 85 -9.25 12.82 2.73
C SER A 85 -10.25 13.96 2.54
N LEU A 86 -10.79 14.14 1.34
CA LEU A 86 -11.83 15.15 1.09
C LEU A 86 -13.07 14.89 1.94
N ILE A 87 -13.54 13.65 2.00
CA ILE A 87 -14.70 13.26 2.82
C ILE A 87 -14.43 13.55 4.31
N ARG A 88 -13.24 13.19 4.83
CA ARG A 88 -12.89 13.47 6.23
C ARG A 88 -12.81 14.97 6.53
N CYS A 89 -12.15 15.74 5.68
CA CYS A 89 -12.07 17.19 5.82
C CYS A 89 -13.47 17.83 5.75
N PHE A 90 -14.33 17.34 4.85
CA PHE A 90 -15.70 17.83 4.73
C PHE A 90 -16.52 17.55 5.99
N ILE A 91 -16.49 16.32 6.51
CA ILE A 91 -17.18 15.96 7.75
C ILE A 91 -16.65 16.79 8.93
N MET A 92 -15.33 16.96 9.05
CA MET A 92 -14.74 17.77 10.13
C MET A 92 -15.12 19.25 10.01
N GLY A 93 -15.12 19.79 8.79
CA GLY A 93 -15.51 21.17 8.52
C GLY A 93 -16.98 21.44 8.85
N VAL A 94 -17.88 20.56 8.42
CA VAL A 94 -19.34 20.74 8.59
C VAL A 94 -19.81 20.39 10.01
N PHE A 95 -19.36 19.26 10.57
CA PHE A 95 -19.86 18.78 11.87
C PHE A 95 -19.09 19.34 13.07
N ALA A 96 -17.78 19.52 12.95
CA ALA A 96 -16.95 19.96 14.08
C ALA A 96 -16.66 21.47 14.07
N ASN A 97 -17.08 22.19 13.02
CA ASN A 97 -16.85 23.63 12.80
C ASN A 97 -15.39 24.03 13.04
N LEU A 98 -14.47 23.13 12.71
CA LEU A 98 -13.04 23.27 12.95
C LEU A 98 -12.32 22.89 11.65
N PRO A 99 -11.94 23.89 10.82
CA PRO A 99 -11.38 23.66 9.49
C PRO A 99 -9.92 23.23 9.57
N LEU A 100 -9.69 21.98 10.00
CA LEU A 100 -8.38 21.35 10.01
C LEU A 100 -8.22 20.45 8.80
N ALA A 101 -7.12 20.64 8.07
CA ALA A 101 -6.74 19.76 6.98
C ALA A 101 -6.30 18.40 7.54
N LEU A 102 -7.09 17.37 7.28
CA LEU A 102 -6.81 16.00 7.69
C LEU A 102 -6.09 15.26 6.55
N THR A 103 -4.79 15.08 6.71
CA THR A 103 -3.98 14.24 5.83
C THR A 103 -3.72 12.86 6.42
N PRO A 104 -3.56 11.81 5.60
CA PRO A 104 -3.07 10.52 6.07
C PRO A 104 -1.69 10.67 6.72
N SER A 105 -1.45 9.92 7.81
CA SER A 105 -0.15 9.88 8.46
C SER A 105 0.83 9.02 7.66
N MET A 106 2.00 9.57 7.35
CA MET A 106 3.04 8.86 6.62
C MET A 106 3.63 7.71 7.41
N GLY A 107 3.76 7.88 8.72
CA GLY A 107 4.45 6.93 9.60
C GLY A 107 3.71 5.60 9.72
N THR A 108 2.38 5.62 9.80
CA THR A 108 1.57 4.39 9.90
C THR A 108 1.64 3.57 8.62
N ASN A 109 1.68 4.22 7.45
CA ASN A 109 1.81 3.55 6.16
C ASN A 109 3.20 2.95 5.98
N ALA A 110 4.26 3.66 6.40
CA ALA A 110 5.62 3.15 6.40
C ALA A 110 5.81 1.96 7.36
N TYR A 111 5.23 2.02 8.56
CA TYR A 111 5.28 0.90 9.51
C TYR A 111 4.56 -0.34 8.97
N PHE A 112 3.34 -0.16 8.46
CA PHE A 112 2.59 -1.24 7.82
C PHE A 112 3.39 -1.86 6.66
N ALA A 113 4.01 -1.01 5.85
CA ALA A 113 4.80 -1.43 4.71
C ALA A 113 6.06 -2.20 5.13
N TYR A 114 6.96 -1.57 5.85
CA TYR A 114 8.29 -2.13 6.09
C TYR A 114 8.32 -3.17 7.21
N THR A 115 7.43 -3.08 8.20
CA THR A 115 7.46 -3.96 9.37
C THR A 115 6.48 -5.13 9.26
N VAL A 116 5.28 -4.92 8.69
CA VAL A 116 4.22 -5.95 8.71
C VAL A 116 4.25 -6.80 7.44
N VAL A 117 4.18 -6.15 6.27
CA VAL A 117 4.05 -6.85 4.98
C VAL A 117 5.41 -7.12 4.33
N GLY A 118 6.40 -6.25 4.54
CA GLY A 118 7.73 -6.35 3.93
C GLY A 118 7.74 -6.03 2.43
N PHE A 119 8.94 -5.76 1.90
CA PHE A 119 9.11 -5.43 0.49
C PHE A 119 8.61 -6.57 -0.38
N HIS A 120 7.73 -6.25 -1.34
CA HIS A 120 7.10 -7.26 -2.17
C HIS A 120 6.52 -8.45 -1.37
N GLY A 121 5.87 -8.23 -0.23
CA GLY A 121 5.19 -9.28 0.53
C GLY A 121 6.11 -10.40 1.03
N SER A 122 7.40 -10.11 1.17
CA SER A 122 8.41 -11.00 1.77
C SER A 122 8.25 -11.12 3.30
N GLY A 123 7.39 -10.30 3.91
CA GLY A 123 7.10 -10.33 5.34
C GLY A 123 6.28 -11.53 5.79
N SER A 124 6.18 -11.69 7.11
CA SER A 124 5.54 -12.85 7.74
C SER A 124 4.01 -12.88 7.61
N ILE A 125 3.37 -11.76 7.25
CA ILE A 125 1.91 -11.64 7.23
C ILE A 125 1.42 -11.26 5.81
N PRO A 126 0.45 -12.00 5.24
CA PRO A 126 -0.10 -11.69 3.92
C PRO A 126 -0.87 -10.36 3.93
N TYR A 127 -0.78 -9.62 2.83
CA TYR A 127 -1.39 -8.28 2.66
C TYR A 127 -2.90 -8.25 3.01
N LYS A 128 -3.65 -9.29 2.64
CA LYS A 128 -5.09 -9.43 2.96
C LYS A 128 -5.35 -9.47 4.48
N SER A 129 -4.56 -10.25 5.21
CA SER A 129 -4.69 -10.37 6.67
C SER A 129 -4.26 -9.08 7.36
N ALA A 130 -3.23 -8.41 6.83
CA ALA A 130 -2.77 -7.14 7.35
C ALA A 130 -3.84 -6.05 7.19
N LEU A 131 -4.51 -5.96 6.03
CA LEU A 131 -5.63 -5.02 5.82
C LEU A 131 -6.85 -5.33 6.71
N ALA A 132 -7.15 -6.61 6.95
CA ALA A 132 -8.22 -7.00 7.87
C ALA A 132 -7.95 -6.51 9.30
N ALA A 133 -6.70 -6.61 9.76
CA ALA A 133 -6.30 -6.08 11.07
C ALA A 133 -6.49 -4.56 11.17
N VAL A 134 -6.12 -3.81 10.12
CA VAL A 134 -6.31 -2.34 10.06
C VAL A 134 -7.80 -1.96 10.09
N LEU A 135 -8.65 -2.74 9.43
CA LEU A 135 -10.10 -2.53 9.47
C LEU A 135 -10.65 -2.72 10.89
N ILE A 136 -10.24 -3.79 11.58
CA ILE A 136 -10.63 -4.08 12.96
C ILE A 136 -10.13 -2.98 13.90
N GLU A 137 -8.89 -2.53 13.74
CA GLU A 137 -8.35 -1.39 14.49
C GLU A 137 -9.18 -0.12 14.29
N GLY A 138 -9.57 0.18 13.05
CA GLY A 138 -10.44 1.32 12.73
C GLY A 138 -11.81 1.26 13.41
N VAL A 139 -12.44 0.08 13.43
CA VAL A 139 -13.72 -0.14 14.12
C VAL A 139 -13.56 0.04 15.64
N LEU A 140 -12.50 -0.54 16.21
CA LEU A 140 -12.20 -0.40 17.64
C LEU A 140 -11.95 1.08 18.01
N PHE A 141 -11.22 1.81 17.17
CA PHE A 141 -10.98 3.24 17.36
C PHE A 141 -12.28 4.05 17.29
N LEU A 142 -13.20 3.71 16.38
CA LEU A 142 -14.51 4.37 16.29
C LEU A 142 -15.36 4.11 17.54
N LEU A 143 -15.38 2.88 18.05
CA LEU A 143 -16.05 2.53 19.30
C LEU A 143 -15.51 3.36 20.47
N ILE A 144 -14.19 3.40 20.64
CA ILE A 144 -13.54 4.19 21.71
C ILE A 144 -13.79 5.70 21.53
N ALA A 145 -13.84 6.19 20.29
CA ALA A 145 -14.12 7.59 19.98
C ALA A 145 -15.54 8.00 20.41
N THR A 146 -16.54 7.14 20.18
CA THR A 146 -17.93 7.40 20.59
C THR A 146 -18.12 7.36 22.11
N LEU A 147 -17.32 6.57 22.83
CA LEU A 147 -17.32 6.49 24.30
C LEU A 147 -16.73 7.73 25.00
N GLY A 148 -16.30 8.76 24.26
CA GLY A 148 -15.82 10.03 24.83
C GLY A 148 -14.46 9.94 25.52
N LEU A 149 -13.73 8.83 25.35
CA LEU A 149 -12.45 8.58 26.03
C LEU A 149 -11.34 9.56 25.63
N ARG A 150 -11.51 10.28 24.51
CA ARG A 150 -10.57 11.31 24.01
C ARG A 150 -10.20 12.34 25.09
N LYS A 151 -11.17 12.82 25.88
CA LYS A 151 -10.91 13.81 26.95
C LYS A 151 -10.17 13.21 28.15
N LYS A 152 -10.45 11.94 28.47
CA LYS A 152 -9.79 11.19 29.56
C LYS A 152 -8.33 10.93 29.21
N LEU A 153 -8.04 10.45 28.00
CA LEU A 153 -6.67 10.23 27.53
C LEU A 153 -5.85 11.53 27.54
N ALA A 154 -6.41 12.64 27.06
CA ALA A 154 -5.72 13.93 27.05
C ALA A 154 -5.36 14.46 28.46
N LYS A 155 -6.07 14.01 29.50
CA LYS A 155 -5.77 14.33 30.90
C LYS A 155 -4.73 13.40 31.52
N LEU A 156 -4.61 12.17 31.00
CA LEU A 156 -3.60 11.17 31.42
C LEU A 156 -2.20 11.48 30.87
N VAL A 157 -2.09 12.13 29.71
CA VAL A 157 -0.78 12.51 29.14
C VAL A 157 -0.10 13.57 30.01
N LEU A 158 1.15 13.30 30.38
CA LEU A 158 1.98 14.18 31.22
C LEU A 158 2.15 15.55 30.56
N LYS A 159 1.88 16.63 31.31
CA LYS A 159 1.95 18.03 30.82
C LYS A 159 3.23 18.35 30.04
N PRO A 160 4.46 18.03 30.50
CA PRO A 160 5.70 18.24 29.74
C PRO A 160 5.72 17.60 28.35
N VAL A 161 5.24 16.36 28.20
CA VAL A 161 5.18 15.69 26.88
C VAL A 161 4.24 16.44 25.95
N ARG A 162 3.08 16.88 26.46
CA ARG A 162 2.11 17.65 25.67
C ARG A 162 2.65 19.01 25.21
N ILE A 163 3.44 19.69 26.03
CA ILE A 163 4.02 21.00 25.69
C ILE A 163 5.12 20.84 24.64
N SER A 164 5.85 19.71 24.67
CA SER A 164 6.86 19.38 23.66
C SER A 164 6.24 19.12 22.28
N SER A 165 5.14 18.36 22.22
CA SER A 165 4.50 17.97 20.96
C SER A 165 3.60 19.05 20.32
N SER A 166 3.34 20.16 21.01
CA SER A 166 2.45 21.23 20.52
C SER A 166 3.21 22.35 19.79
N LYS A 167 4.54 22.25 19.66
CA LYS A 167 5.40 23.27 19.04
C LYS A 167 5.70 23.02 17.55
N GLU A 168 5.12 21.97 16.97
CA GLU A 168 5.14 21.67 15.53
C GLU A 168 3.82 22.03 14.87
#